data_AF-A0A516NWN0-F1
#
_entry.id   AF-A0A516NWN0-F1
#
_cell.length_a   1.000
_cell.length_b   1.000
_cell.length_c   1.000
_cell.angle_alpha   90.00
_cell.angle_beta   90.00
_cell.angle_gamma   90.00
#
_symmetry.space_group_name_H-M   'P 1'
#
loop_
_entity.id
_entity.type
_entity.pdbx_description
1 polymer ?
#
loop_
_entity_poly.entity_id
_entity_poly.type
_entity_poly.pdbx_seq_one_letter_code
_entity_poly.pdbx_strand_id
1 'polypeptide(L)'
;MRRAGIVLGGVVFAVLLLVLGWAQPPVRSVVTTDRLGPDHGERVSDYLDRARESLRGNDSDQHWALLSFAAPVTADRIPAYTDGLRIAQVLLHVDIPRVYIPVTTITVPSGDAPAVASARSAAALLRAEAATAPDARTAAALRLAATRLDAGCACVVGLNIRGTLDQLRKLAAHSDIRAIEALPADAGGGTYALVPLLPRHRDHVVPGPDDGPVPEN
;
A
#
# COMPACT_ATOMS: atom_id res chain seq x y z
N MET A 1 -49.48 0.90 40.79
CA MET A 1 -48.53 2.03 40.72
C MET A 1 -47.13 1.64 40.24
N ARG A 2 -46.47 0.62 40.81
CA ARG A 2 -45.12 0.17 40.37
C ARG A 2 -44.99 -0.22 38.88
N ARG A 3 -45.99 -0.91 38.30
CA ARG A 3 -45.96 -1.33 36.88
C ARG A 3 -46.06 -0.16 35.91
N ALA A 4 -46.84 0.89 36.26
CA ALA A 4 -46.98 2.08 35.42
C ALA A 4 -45.69 2.92 35.39
N GLY A 5 -44.97 2.99 36.51
CA GLY A 5 -43.67 3.68 36.57
C GLY A 5 -42.58 2.99 35.73
N ILE A 6 -42.60 1.66 35.65
CA ILE A 6 -41.66 0.89 34.81
C ILE A 6 -41.95 1.10 33.33
N VAL A 7 -43.23 1.08 32.93
CA VAL A 7 -43.61 1.32 31.53
C VAL A 7 -43.26 2.74 31.10
N LEU A 8 -43.58 3.75 31.93
CA LEU A 8 -43.25 5.14 31.63
C LEU A 8 -41.74 5.37 31.55
N GLY A 9 -40.97 4.78 32.48
CA GLY A 9 -39.51 4.84 32.45
C GLY A 9 -38.91 4.19 31.20
N GLY A 10 -39.47 3.05 30.76
CA GLY A 10 -39.04 2.36 29.54
C GLY A 10 -39.30 3.20 28.28
N VAL A 11 -40.46 3.85 28.20
CA VAL A 11 -40.80 4.74 27.08
C VAL A 11 -39.88 5.96 27.03
N VAL A 12 -39.64 6.62 28.17
CA VAL A 12 -38.74 7.77 28.24
C VAL A 12 -37.32 7.37 27.84
N PHE A 13 -36.84 6.21 28.29
CA PHE A 13 -35.52 5.71 27.92
C PHE A 13 -35.42 5.40 26.42
N ALA A 14 -36.44 4.77 25.83
CA ALA A 14 -36.47 4.49 24.39
C ALA A 14 -36.48 5.78 23.55
N VAL A 15 -37.26 6.79 23.95
CA VAL A 15 -37.28 8.11 23.29
C VAL A 15 -35.92 8.79 23.42
N LEU A 16 -35.28 8.72 24.59
CA LEU A 16 -33.95 9.28 24.79
C LEU A 16 -32.91 8.61 23.86
N LEU A 17 -32.93 7.28 23.74
CA LEU A 17 -32.05 6.54 22.82
C LEU A 17 -32.29 6.93 21.36
N LEU A 18 -33.54 7.12 20.95
CA LEU A 18 -33.88 7.58 19.60
C LEU A 18 -33.37 8.99 19.31
N VAL A 19 -33.54 9.92 20.27
CA VAL A 19 -33.04 11.30 20.15
C VAL A 19 -31.52 11.32 20.11
N LEU A 20 -30.85 10.53 20.96
CA LEU A 20 -29.38 10.38 20.96
C LEU A 20 -28.87 9.77 19.65
N GLY A 21 -29.52 8.73 19.14
CA GLY A 21 -29.14 8.11 17.86
C GLY A 21 -29.34 9.01 16.65
N TRP A 22 -30.34 9.90 16.69
CA TRP A 22 -30.56 10.90 15.65
C TRP A 22 -29.58 12.09 15.75
N ALA A 23 -29.29 12.55 16.97
CA ALA A 23 -28.37 13.66 17.22
C ALA A 23 -26.88 13.27 17.08
N GLN A 24 -26.54 12.01 17.33
CA GLN A 24 -25.22 11.43 17.14
C GLN A 24 -25.33 10.26 16.16
N PRO A 25 -25.42 10.53 14.84
CA PRO A 25 -25.37 9.47 13.86
C PRO A 25 -24.09 8.64 14.10
N PRO A 26 -24.17 7.29 14.03
CA PRO A 26 -22.99 6.46 14.20
C PRO A 26 -21.93 6.91 13.19
N VAL A 27 -20.75 7.30 13.69
CA VAL A 27 -19.57 7.48 12.84
C VAL A 27 -19.43 6.20 12.02
N ARG A 28 -19.42 6.33 10.68
CA ARG A 28 -19.19 5.19 9.81
C ARG A 28 -17.93 4.51 10.32
N SER A 29 -18.04 3.22 10.65
CA SER A 29 -16.86 2.42 10.94
C SER A 29 -15.93 2.57 9.75
N VAL A 30 -14.79 3.23 9.94
CA VAL A 30 -13.72 3.20 8.94
C VAL A 30 -13.42 1.72 8.74
N VAL A 31 -13.61 1.23 7.52
CA VAL A 31 -13.30 -0.15 7.17
C VAL A 31 -11.78 -0.28 7.32
N THR A 32 -11.33 -0.78 8.46
CA THR A 32 -9.91 -0.99 8.78
C THR A 32 -9.32 -2.22 8.08
N THR A 33 -10.09 -2.84 7.18
CA THR A 33 -9.69 -3.98 6.33
C THR A 33 -9.33 -3.56 4.91
N ASP A 34 -9.31 -2.25 4.62
CA ASP A 34 -8.99 -1.79 3.28
C ASP A 34 -7.53 -2.16 2.94
N ARG A 35 -7.37 -2.78 1.77
CA ARG A 35 -6.10 -3.24 1.23
C ARG A 35 -6.03 -2.74 -0.20
N LEU A 36 -4.96 -2.02 -0.54
CA LEU A 36 -4.64 -1.69 -1.92
C LEU A 36 -3.69 -2.75 -2.47
N GLY A 37 -3.96 -3.23 -3.68
CA GLY A 37 -3.17 -4.23 -4.37
C GLY A 37 -3.96 -5.45 -4.84
N PRO A 38 -3.34 -6.34 -5.62
CA PRO A 38 -3.97 -7.61 -6.01
C PRO A 38 -4.13 -8.57 -4.84
N ASP A 39 -5.18 -9.40 -4.88
CA ASP A 39 -5.38 -10.52 -3.97
C ASP A 39 -4.44 -11.68 -4.31
N HIS A 40 -4.15 -12.53 -3.32
CA HIS A 40 -3.39 -13.75 -3.57
C HIS A 40 -4.17 -14.68 -4.51
N GLY A 41 -3.51 -15.13 -5.58
CA GLY A 41 -4.08 -15.98 -6.63
C GLY A 41 -4.96 -15.23 -7.63
N GLU A 42 -5.12 -13.90 -7.49
CA GLU A 42 -5.92 -13.11 -8.42
C GLU A 42 -5.30 -13.13 -9.82
N ARG A 43 -6.16 -13.18 -10.86
CA ARG A 43 -5.72 -12.91 -12.22
C ARG A 43 -5.30 -11.46 -12.35
N VAL A 44 -4.16 -11.24 -12.96
CA VAL A 44 -3.61 -9.89 -13.14
C VAL A 44 -4.54 -9.02 -13.99
N SER A 45 -5.22 -9.59 -14.99
CA SER A 45 -6.24 -8.87 -15.78
C SER A 45 -7.35 -8.30 -14.88
N ASP A 46 -7.88 -9.14 -13.98
CA ASP A 46 -9.01 -8.81 -13.13
C ASP A 46 -8.61 -7.70 -12.14
N TYR A 47 -7.38 -7.78 -11.61
CA TYR A 47 -6.82 -6.71 -10.78
C TYR A 47 -6.67 -5.38 -11.55
N LEU A 48 -6.13 -5.42 -12.77
CA LEU A 48 -5.94 -4.21 -13.57
C LEU A 48 -7.27 -3.54 -13.92
N ASP A 49 -8.32 -4.32 -14.17
CA ASP A 49 -9.66 -3.79 -14.42
C ASP A 49 -10.26 -3.16 -13.16
N ARG A 50 -10.10 -3.80 -11.99
CA ARG A 50 -10.53 -3.22 -10.69
C ARG A 50 -9.77 -1.93 -10.37
N ALA A 51 -8.46 -1.90 -10.59
CA ALA A 51 -7.66 -0.69 -10.38
C ALA A 51 -8.16 0.46 -11.28
N ARG A 52 -8.46 0.20 -12.55
CA ARG A 52 -9.06 1.20 -13.46
C ARG A 52 -10.45 1.64 -13.02
N GLU A 53 -11.26 0.73 -12.50
CA GLU A 53 -12.59 1.04 -11.95
C GLU A 53 -12.48 2.03 -10.78
N SER A 54 -11.50 1.84 -9.89
CA SER A 54 -11.30 2.70 -8.72
C SER A 54 -10.99 4.16 -9.06
N LEU A 55 -10.52 4.43 -10.28
CA LEU A 55 -10.25 5.77 -10.79
C LEU A 55 -11.44 6.43 -11.49
N ARG A 56 -12.57 5.70 -11.61
CA ARG A 56 -13.80 6.26 -12.15
C ARG A 56 -14.48 7.13 -11.10
N GLY A 57 -15.09 8.20 -11.58
CA GLY A 57 -15.63 9.25 -10.74
C GLY A 57 -15.20 10.62 -11.23
N ASN A 58 -15.85 11.64 -10.71
CA ASN A 58 -15.65 13.04 -11.07
C ASN A 58 -15.66 13.96 -9.83
N ASP A 59 -15.53 13.38 -8.64
CA ASP A 59 -15.32 14.19 -7.46
C ASP A 59 -13.92 14.81 -7.49
N SER A 60 -13.76 15.87 -6.69
CA SER A 60 -12.52 16.63 -6.58
C SER A 60 -11.79 16.34 -5.26
N ASP A 61 -12.18 15.28 -4.54
CA ASP A 61 -11.59 14.96 -3.25
C ASP A 61 -10.20 14.33 -3.45
N GLN A 62 -9.44 14.27 -2.36
CA GLN A 62 -8.11 13.65 -2.37
C GLN A 62 -8.17 12.21 -1.90
N HIS A 63 -7.67 11.31 -2.74
CA HIS A 63 -7.64 9.88 -2.50
C HIS A 63 -6.23 9.43 -2.19
N TRP A 64 -6.11 8.49 -1.26
CA TRP A 64 -4.91 7.67 -1.15
C TRP A 64 -4.92 6.61 -2.25
N ALA A 65 -3.78 6.40 -2.89
CA ALA A 65 -3.66 5.47 -3.99
C ALA A 65 -2.34 4.72 -4.00
N LEU A 66 -2.38 3.47 -4.44
CA LEU A 66 -1.22 2.63 -4.68
C LEU A 66 -0.86 2.72 -6.16
N LEU A 67 0.31 3.27 -6.44
CA LEU A 67 0.96 3.21 -7.75
C LEU A 67 1.86 1.97 -7.78
N SER A 68 1.67 1.09 -8.75
CA SER A 68 2.55 -0.04 -9.04
C SER A 68 3.28 0.17 -10.37
N PHE A 69 4.61 0.05 -10.36
CA PHE A 69 5.42 0.23 -11.56
C PHE A 69 5.39 -1.01 -12.48
N ALA A 70 5.51 -0.78 -13.79
CA ALA A 70 5.61 -1.84 -14.79
C ALA A 70 6.97 -2.55 -14.76
N ALA A 71 8.02 -1.79 -14.46
CA ALA A 71 9.36 -2.28 -14.15
C ALA A 71 9.89 -1.55 -12.92
N PRO A 72 10.75 -2.16 -12.09
CA PRO A 72 11.30 -1.46 -10.94
C PRO A 72 12.07 -0.21 -11.38
N VAL A 73 12.00 0.86 -10.59
CA VAL A 73 12.76 2.09 -10.82
C VAL A 73 13.76 2.34 -9.70
N THR A 74 14.78 3.16 -9.96
CA THR A 74 15.71 3.62 -8.92
C THR A 74 15.07 4.72 -8.06
N ALA A 75 15.50 4.85 -6.80
CA ALA A 75 14.86 5.79 -5.87
C ALA A 75 15.02 7.27 -6.28
N ASP A 76 16.10 7.63 -6.96
CA ASP A 76 16.34 8.98 -7.50
C ASP A 76 15.33 9.37 -8.59
N ARG A 77 14.69 8.39 -9.23
CA ARG A 77 13.68 8.61 -10.28
C ARG A 77 12.28 8.82 -9.76
N ILE A 78 12.02 8.60 -8.46
CA ILE A 78 10.69 8.75 -7.85
C ILE A 78 10.00 10.09 -8.22
N PRO A 79 10.67 11.27 -8.13
CA PRO A 79 10.00 12.55 -8.40
C PRO A 79 9.47 12.69 -9.83
N ALA A 80 10.03 11.95 -10.79
CA ALA A 80 9.58 11.98 -12.18
C ALA A 80 8.21 11.30 -12.39
N TYR A 81 7.72 10.52 -11.43
CA TYR A 81 6.51 9.71 -11.54
C TYR A 81 5.34 10.18 -10.67
N THR A 82 5.51 11.28 -9.94
CA THR A 82 4.52 11.71 -8.94
C THR A 82 3.89 13.06 -9.26
N ASP A 83 4.41 13.84 -10.21
CA ASP A 83 3.90 15.18 -10.57
C ASP A 83 3.69 16.08 -9.33
N GLY A 84 4.58 15.96 -8.34
CA GLY A 84 4.53 16.70 -7.08
C GLY A 84 3.48 16.20 -6.06
N LEU A 85 2.77 15.10 -6.33
CA LEU A 85 1.83 14.51 -5.38
C LEU A 85 2.51 14.04 -4.09
N ARG A 86 1.77 14.07 -2.98
CA ARG A 86 2.27 13.64 -1.67
C ARG A 86 2.53 12.13 -1.68
N ILE A 87 3.78 11.72 -1.51
CA ILE A 87 4.19 10.32 -1.32
C ILE A 87 4.18 10.00 0.16
N ALA A 88 3.28 9.16 0.68
CA ALA A 88 3.32 8.76 2.09
C ALA A 88 4.28 7.59 2.36
N GLN A 89 4.40 6.67 1.41
CA GLN A 89 5.21 5.46 1.56
C GLN A 89 5.86 5.07 0.23
N VAL A 90 7.06 4.50 0.31
CA VAL A 90 7.79 3.92 -0.82
C VAL A 90 7.88 2.41 -0.61
N LEU A 91 7.54 1.63 -1.63
CA LEU A 91 7.56 0.18 -1.60
C LEU A 91 8.72 -0.33 -2.43
N LEU A 92 9.65 -1.01 -1.76
CA LEU A 92 10.87 -1.52 -2.36
C LEU A 92 10.87 -3.05 -2.35
N HIS A 93 11.33 -3.64 -3.44
CA HIS A 93 11.50 -5.07 -3.57
C HIS A 93 12.71 -5.37 -4.44
N VAL A 94 13.65 -6.12 -3.89
CA VAL A 94 14.84 -6.58 -4.60
C VAL A 94 14.54 -7.93 -5.21
N ASP A 95 14.53 -7.99 -6.55
CA ASP A 95 14.32 -9.24 -7.26
C ASP A 95 15.62 -10.07 -7.27
N ILE A 96 15.53 -11.27 -6.70
CA ILE A 96 16.59 -12.27 -6.72
C ILE A 96 15.97 -13.54 -7.31
N PRO A 97 16.49 -14.07 -8.44
CA PRO A 97 15.87 -15.20 -9.11
C PRO A 97 15.66 -16.39 -8.17
N ARG A 98 14.39 -16.81 -8.04
CA ARG A 98 13.96 -17.95 -7.22
C ARG A 98 14.36 -17.86 -5.74
N VAL A 99 14.50 -16.64 -5.20
CA VAL A 99 14.73 -16.40 -3.77
C VAL A 99 13.63 -15.48 -3.27
N TYR A 100 12.94 -15.90 -2.21
CA TYR A 100 11.92 -15.06 -1.60
C TYR A 100 12.55 -13.87 -0.88
N ILE A 101 12.14 -12.66 -1.27
CA ILE A 101 12.45 -11.41 -0.58
C ILE A 101 11.13 -10.69 -0.32
N PRO A 102 10.83 -10.25 0.91
CA PRO A 102 9.62 -9.50 1.18
C PRO A 102 9.64 -8.12 0.49
N VAL A 103 8.47 -7.49 0.34
CA VAL A 103 8.38 -6.06 0.00
C VAL A 103 8.66 -5.26 1.27
N THR A 104 9.62 -4.33 1.19
CA THR A 104 9.94 -3.41 2.29
C THR A 104 9.23 -2.07 2.06
N THR A 105 8.35 -1.71 2.98
CA THR A 105 7.61 -0.44 2.93
C THR A 105 8.24 0.59 3.85
N ILE A 106 8.61 1.75 3.31
CA ILE A 106 9.19 2.85 4.05
C ILE A 106 8.22 4.02 4.10
N THR A 107 7.78 4.39 5.30
CA THR A 107 7.01 5.61 5.51
C THR A 107 7.92 6.83 5.45
N VAL A 108 7.50 7.86 4.72
CA VAL A 108 8.33 9.05 4.47
C VAL A 108 7.61 10.35 4.85
N PRO A 109 8.32 11.33 5.46
CA PRO A 109 7.85 12.71 5.58
C PRO A 109 7.56 13.35 4.22
N SER A 110 6.90 14.51 4.23
CA SER A 110 6.60 15.28 3.00
C SER A 110 7.86 15.70 2.25
N GLY A 111 7.79 15.65 0.92
CA GLY A 111 8.85 16.04 0.01
C GLY A 111 9.56 14.86 -0.67
N ASP A 112 10.31 15.19 -1.72
CA ASP A 112 10.97 14.21 -2.58
C ASP A 112 12.23 13.62 -1.95
N ALA A 113 13.01 14.44 -1.24
CA ALA A 113 14.28 13.99 -0.66
C ALA A 113 14.13 12.80 0.31
N PRO A 114 13.12 12.77 1.21
CA PRO A 114 12.84 11.57 2.01
C PRO A 114 12.44 10.34 1.18
N ALA A 115 11.71 10.51 0.08
CA ALA A 115 11.33 9.41 -0.80
C ALA A 115 12.57 8.83 -1.51
N VAL A 116 13.47 9.69 -2.01
CA VAL A 116 14.75 9.27 -2.61
C VAL A 116 15.64 8.55 -1.58
N ALA A 117 15.67 9.03 -0.32
CA ALA A 117 16.45 8.42 0.75
C ALA A 117 15.89 7.08 1.25
N SER A 118 14.67 6.69 0.85
CA SER A 118 13.99 5.48 1.33
C SER A 118 14.77 4.19 1.06
N ALA A 119 15.54 4.11 -0.03
CA ALA A 119 16.36 2.94 -0.35
C ALA A 119 17.40 2.63 0.74
N ARG A 120 18.04 3.66 1.30
CA ARG A 120 18.98 3.51 2.42
C ARG A 120 18.28 3.05 3.69
N SER A 121 17.09 3.60 3.98
CA SER A 121 16.28 3.17 5.12
C SER A 121 15.84 1.70 4.98
N ALA A 122 15.43 1.27 3.79
CA ALA A 122 15.10 -0.12 3.51
C ALA A 122 16.32 -1.05 3.66
N ALA A 123 17.49 -0.64 3.17
CA ALA A 123 18.72 -1.40 3.36
C ALA A 123 19.06 -1.58 4.85
N ALA A 124 18.89 -0.53 5.66
CA ALA A 124 19.11 -0.60 7.11
C ALA A 124 18.12 -1.56 7.80
N LEU A 125 16.84 -1.53 7.44
CA LEU A 125 15.83 -2.45 7.98
C LEU A 125 16.15 -3.91 7.61
N LEU A 126 16.48 -4.19 6.36
CA LEU A 126 16.82 -5.54 5.91
C LEU A 126 18.07 -6.09 6.62
N ARG A 127 19.06 -5.25 6.95
CA ARG A 127 20.21 -5.66 7.76
C ARG A 127 19.82 -6.02 9.19
N ALA A 128 18.95 -5.23 9.80
CA ALA A 128 18.44 -5.52 11.13
C ALA A 128 17.67 -6.85 11.14
N GLU A 129 16.80 -7.07 10.15
CA GLU A 129 16.06 -8.32 9.98
C GLU A 129 16.99 -9.52 9.72
N ALA A 130 18.03 -9.32 8.90
CA ALA A 130 19.04 -10.36 8.65
C ALA A 130 19.82 -10.78 9.91
N ALA A 131 19.97 -9.88 10.89
CA ALA A 131 20.63 -10.18 12.16
C ALA A 131 19.78 -11.07 13.07
N THR A 132 18.45 -11.04 12.90
CA THR A 132 17.47 -11.84 13.67
C THR A 132 16.80 -12.93 12.82
N ALA A 133 17.33 -13.21 11.62
CA ALA A 133 16.74 -14.16 10.70
C ALA A 133 16.75 -15.59 11.28
N PRO A 134 15.72 -16.41 10.97
CA PRO A 134 15.56 -17.75 11.54
C PRO A 134 16.63 -18.75 11.07
N ASP A 135 17.23 -18.51 9.90
CA ASP A 135 18.22 -19.40 9.29
C ASP A 135 19.25 -18.62 8.45
N ALA A 136 20.36 -19.29 8.11
CA ALA A 136 21.48 -18.69 7.40
C ALA A 136 21.16 -18.27 5.95
N ARG A 137 20.25 -19.00 5.27
CA ARG A 137 19.84 -18.69 3.89
C ARG A 137 19.02 -17.41 3.86
N THR A 138 18.03 -17.29 4.75
CA THR A 138 17.23 -16.08 4.93
C THR A 138 18.13 -14.89 5.28
N ALA A 139 19.07 -15.08 6.22
CA ALA A 139 20.02 -14.03 6.58
C ALA A 139 20.89 -13.58 5.40
N ALA A 140 21.38 -14.51 4.58
CA ALA A 140 22.17 -14.20 3.39
C ALA A 140 21.35 -13.44 2.33
N ALA A 141 20.12 -13.88 2.08
CA ALA A 141 19.22 -13.26 1.11
C ALA A 141 18.91 -11.80 1.48
N LEU A 142 18.58 -11.54 2.75
CA LEU A 142 18.32 -10.18 3.27
C LEU A 142 19.58 -9.28 3.21
N ARG A 143 20.78 -9.81 3.51
CA ARG A 143 22.04 -9.06 3.39
C ARG A 143 22.37 -8.70 1.94
N LEU A 144 22.17 -9.63 1.00
CA LEU A 144 22.34 -9.37 -0.43
C LEU A 144 21.35 -8.30 -0.91
N ALA A 145 20.08 -8.40 -0.51
CA ALA A 145 19.07 -7.39 -0.82
C ALA A 145 19.45 -6.00 -0.28
N ALA A 146 19.90 -5.92 0.98
CA ALA A 146 20.38 -4.66 1.56
C ALA A 146 21.59 -4.08 0.81
N THR A 147 22.51 -4.94 0.37
CA THR A 147 23.69 -4.53 -0.42
C THR A 147 23.29 -3.94 -1.77
N ARG A 148 22.33 -4.58 -2.47
CA ARG A 148 21.81 -4.07 -3.75
C ARG A 148 21.08 -2.74 -3.61
N LEU A 149 20.31 -2.55 -2.53
CA LEU A 149 19.65 -1.28 -2.23
C LEU A 149 20.66 -0.15 -2.02
N ASP A 150 21.73 -0.38 -1.26
CA ASP A 150 22.78 0.62 -1.06
C ASP A 150 23.60 0.89 -2.34
N ALA A 151 23.69 -0.08 -3.24
CA ALA A 151 24.28 0.09 -4.56
C ALA A 151 23.37 0.85 -5.55
N GLY A 152 22.17 1.26 -5.15
CA GLY A 152 21.25 2.04 -5.98
C GLY A 152 20.51 1.21 -7.04
N CYS A 153 20.18 -0.05 -6.72
CA CYS A 153 19.40 -0.89 -7.63
C CYS A 153 18.05 -0.27 -8.02
N ALA A 154 17.56 -0.61 -9.21
CA ALA A 154 16.19 -0.39 -9.60
C ALA A 154 15.30 -1.36 -8.81
N CYS A 155 14.78 -0.90 -7.68
CA CYS A 155 14.12 -1.74 -6.68
C CYS A 155 12.85 -1.11 -6.12
N VAL A 156 12.49 0.10 -6.53
CA VAL A 156 11.20 0.71 -6.19
C VAL A 156 10.13 0.09 -7.08
N VAL A 157 9.15 -0.58 -6.46
CA VAL A 157 8.09 -1.31 -7.15
C VAL A 157 6.71 -0.66 -6.99
N GLY A 158 6.56 0.25 -6.03
CA GLY A 158 5.36 1.03 -5.90
C GLY A 158 5.49 2.22 -4.95
N LEU A 159 4.47 3.07 -4.98
CA LEU A 159 4.36 4.28 -4.15
C LEU A 159 2.95 4.37 -3.58
N ASN A 160 2.84 4.81 -2.33
CA ASN A 160 1.58 5.29 -1.77
C ASN A 160 1.51 6.80 -1.95
N ILE A 161 0.61 7.27 -2.82
CA ILE A 161 0.48 8.67 -3.19
C ILE A 161 -0.90 9.23 -2.82
N ARG A 162 -1.00 10.55 -2.70
CA ARG A 162 -2.26 11.26 -2.50
C ARG A 162 -2.53 12.27 -3.60
N GLY A 163 -3.70 12.18 -4.22
CA GLY A 163 -4.13 13.11 -5.26
C GLY A 163 -5.61 12.99 -5.59
N THR A 164 -6.10 13.89 -6.44
CA THR A 164 -7.46 13.82 -7.01
C THR A 164 -7.55 12.74 -8.08
N LEU A 165 -8.76 12.23 -8.37
CA LEU A 165 -8.95 11.22 -9.43
C LEU A 165 -8.42 11.69 -10.80
N ASP A 166 -8.55 12.97 -11.14
CA ASP A 166 -8.00 13.54 -12.38
C ASP A 166 -6.46 13.46 -12.42
N GLN A 167 -5.79 13.83 -11.33
CA GLN A 167 -4.32 13.73 -11.23
C GLN A 167 -3.85 12.27 -11.29
N LEU A 168 -4.55 11.36 -10.60
CA LEU A 168 -4.24 9.93 -10.62
C LEU A 168 -4.46 9.33 -12.01
N ARG A 169 -5.53 9.69 -12.72
CA ARG A 169 -5.76 9.27 -14.13
C ARG A 169 -4.66 9.77 -15.06
N LYS A 170 -4.18 11.01 -14.88
CA LYS A 170 -3.05 11.55 -15.65
C LYS A 170 -1.79 10.71 -15.45
N LEU A 171 -1.47 10.34 -14.21
CA LEU A 171 -0.32 9.46 -13.92
C LEU A 171 -0.52 8.06 -14.49
N ALA A 172 -1.73 7.49 -14.38
CA ALA A 172 -2.04 6.15 -14.90
C ALA A 172 -1.88 6.02 -16.43
N ALA A 173 -1.81 7.13 -17.18
CA ALA A 173 -1.53 7.14 -18.60
C ALA A 173 -0.04 6.94 -18.94
N HIS A 174 0.86 6.99 -17.96
CA HIS A 174 2.30 6.82 -18.16
C HIS A 174 2.66 5.34 -18.39
N SER A 175 3.45 5.02 -19.41
CA SER A 175 3.78 3.63 -19.80
C SER A 175 4.52 2.82 -18.72
N ASP A 176 5.34 3.50 -17.91
CA ASP A 176 6.08 2.87 -16.81
C ASP A 176 5.20 2.57 -15.58
N ILE A 177 3.96 3.07 -15.55
CA ILE A 177 3.01 2.84 -14.46
C ILE A 177 2.05 1.74 -14.91
N ARG A 178 2.04 0.63 -14.17
CA ARG A 178 1.25 -0.54 -14.52
C ARG A 178 -0.17 -0.47 -14.01
N ALA A 179 -0.32 0.06 -12.80
CA ALA A 179 -1.61 0.22 -12.15
C ALA A 179 -1.55 1.39 -11.17
N ILE A 180 -2.66 2.10 -11.07
CA ILE A 180 -2.97 2.96 -9.94
C ILE A 180 -4.33 2.54 -9.42
N GLU A 181 -4.40 2.19 -8.13
CA GLU A 181 -5.64 1.84 -7.45
C GLU A 181 -5.88 2.86 -6.34
N ALA A 182 -7.05 3.50 -6.35
CA ALA A 182 -7.43 4.53 -5.39
C ALA A 182 -8.42 3.99 -4.36
N LEU A 183 -8.27 4.42 -3.11
CA LEU A 183 -9.28 4.23 -2.08
C LEU A 183 -10.41 5.27 -2.23
N PRO A 184 -11.60 5.01 -1.67
CA PRO A 184 -12.61 6.03 -1.46
C PRO A 184 -12.07 7.25 -0.70
N ALA A 185 -12.67 8.44 -0.92
CA ALA A 185 -12.21 9.69 -0.32
C ALA A 185 -12.31 9.72 1.22
N ASP A 186 -13.20 8.92 1.81
CA ASP A 186 -13.40 8.78 3.25
C ASP A 186 -12.43 7.77 3.91
N ALA A 187 -11.54 7.15 3.14
CA ALA A 187 -10.54 6.23 3.68
C ALA A 187 -9.49 6.96 4.54
N GLY A 188 -9.32 6.47 5.77
CA GLY A 188 -8.33 6.98 6.72
C GLY A 188 -6.90 6.82 6.21
N GLY A 189 -6.10 7.89 6.27
CA GLY A 189 -4.70 7.84 5.88
C GLY A 189 -3.89 6.92 6.78
N GLY A 190 -3.35 5.83 6.23
CA GLY A 190 -2.39 4.94 6.90
C GLY A 190 -3.00 3.76 7.67
N THR A 191 -4.30 3.50 7.53
CA THR A 191 -4.98 2.35 8.17
C THR A 191 -5.26 1.20 7.21
N TYR A 192 -4.53 1.12 6.09
CA TYR A 192 -4.73 0.13 5.04
C TYR A 192 -3.42 -0.59 4.68
N ALA A 193 -3.54 -1.82 4.21
CA ALA A 193 -2.41 -2.60 3.74
C ALA A 193 -2.07 -2.25 2.28
N LEU A 194 -0.78 -2.32 1.93
CA LEU A 194 -0.30 -2.07 0.57
C LEU A 194 0.41 -3.31 0.04
N VAL A 195 -0.04 -3.81 -1.11
CA VAL A 195 0.54 -4.95 -1.81
C VAL A 195 0.77 -4.53 -3.26
N PRO A 196 1.99 -4.17 -3.68
CA PRO A 196 2.20 -3.70 -5.05
C PRO A 196 2.05 -4.86 -6.04
N LEU A 197 1.51 -4.58 -7.23
CA LEU A 197 1.56 -5.52 -8.35
C LEU A 197 3.00 -5.59 -8.86
N LEU A 198 3.75 -6.60 -8.41
CA LEU A 198 5.14 -6.76 -8.80
C LEU A 198 5.30 -6.99 -10.31
N PRO A 199 6.38 -6.49 -10.93
CA PRO A 199 6.67 -6.69 -12.36
C PRO A 199 6.65 -8.16 -12.83
N ARG A 200 7.01 -9.10 -11.94
CA ARG A 200 6.97 -10.54 -12.24
C ARG A 200 5.57 -11.14 -12.33
N HIS A 201 4.55 -10.53 -11.70
CA HIS A 201 3.18 -11.05 -11.75
C HIS A 201 2.61 -10.74 -13.12
N ARG A 202 2.60 -11.70 -14.05
CA ARG A 202 2.10 -11.51 -15.42
C ARG A 202 0.67 -11.97 -15.59
N ASP A 203 0.38 -13.21 -15.18
CA ASP A 203 -0.92 -13.84 -15.37
C ASP A 203 -1.70 -13.95 -14.05
N HIS A 204 -1.04 -14.41 -12.98
CA HIS A 204 -1.62 -14.55 -11.65
C HIS A 204 -0.68 -14.00 -10.57
N VAL A 205 -1.26 -13.54 -9.48
CA VAL A 205 -0.53 -13.02 -8.31
C VAL A 205 -0.24 -14.17 -7.36
N VAL A 206 0.84 -14.90 -7.63
CA VAL A 206 1.32 -16.00 -6.79
C VAL A 206 2.78 -15.78 -6.43
N PRO A 207 3.22 -16.21 -5.23
CA PRO A 207 4.63 -16.25 -4.90
C PRO A 207 5.42 -17.02 -5.94
N GLY A 208 6.60 -16.51 -6.27
CA GLY A 208 7.56 -17.27 -7.08
C GLY A 208 8.15 -18.44 -6.28
N PRO A 209 8.80 -19.40 -6.95
CA PRO A 209 9.55 -20.45 -6.27
C PRO A 209 10.67 -19.85 -5.40
N ASP A 210 10.97 -20.49 -4.26
CA ASP A 210 12.03 -20.10 -3.32
C ASP A 210 13.03 -21.25 -3.10
N ASP A 211 13.55 -21.78 -4.19
CA ASP A 211 14.49 -22.91 -4.22
C ASP A 211 15.79 -22.58 -5.00
N GLY A 212 15.97 -21.32 -5.42
CA GLY A 212 17.20 -20.86 -6.06
C GLY A 212 18.36 -20.72 -5.08
N PRO A 213 19.61 -20.75 -5.54
CA PRO A 213 20.74 -20.38 -4.69
C PRO A 213 20.69 -18.89 -4.36
N VAL A 214 21.11 -18.53 -3.14
CA VAL A 214 21.40 -17.12 -2.81
C VAL A 214 22.80 -16.82 -3.34
N PRO A 215 22.98 -15.89 -4.31
CA PRO A 215 24.29 -15.56 -4.84
C PRO A 215 25.24 -15.07 -3.75
N GLU A 216 26.52 -15.43 -3.87
CA GLU A 216 27.58 -14.74 -3.14
C GLU A 216 27.78 -13.34 -3.76
N ASN A 217 28.01 -12.34 -2.92
CA ASN A 217 28.10 -10.93 -3.32
C ASN A 217 29.23 -10.67 -4.32
#